data_AF-A0AAJ2DXL2-F1
#
_entry.id   AF-A0AAJ2DXL2-F1
#
_cell.length_a   1.000
_cell.length_b   1.000
_cell.length_c   1.000
_cell.angle_alpha   90.00
_cell.angle_beta   90.00
_cell.angle_gamma   90.00
#
_symmetry.space_group_name_H-M   'P 1'
#
loop_
_entity.id
_entity.type
_entity.pdbx_description
1 polymer ?
#
loop_
_entity_poly.entity_id
_entity_poly.type
_entity_poly.pdbx_seq_one_letter_code
_entity_poly.pdbx_strand_id
1 'polypeptide(L)'
;MHERTPYRQLQPEERLTIASLHLQGSSIRAMARILRRSPATVSRELKRNSSPAGYASVPAEALRASRRGAGRRATKLCLQGVCWRIVLTLLEWRWSPQQI
;
A
#
# COMPACT_ATOMS: atom_id res chain seq x y z
N MET A 1 -27.17 -6.01 -17.43
CA MET A 1 -26.64 -5.51 -16.14
C MET A 1 -25.14 -5.79 -16.11
N HIS A 2 -24.29 -4.77 -15.95
CA HIS A 2 -22.84 -5.00 -15.78
C HIS A 2 -22.58 -5.31 -14.30
N GLU A 3 -22.20 -6.54 -13.98
CA GLU A 3 -21.73 -6.90 -12.65
C GLU A 3 -20.51 -6.05 -12.29
N ARG A 4 -20.62 -5.21 -11.26
CA ARG A 4 -19.47 -4.49 -10.72
C ARG A 4 -18.59 -5.49 -9.99
N THR A 5 -17.51 -5.91 -10.62
CA THR A 5 -16.52 -6.76 -9.97
C THR A 5 -15.89 -5.96 -8.82
N PRO A 6 -15.95 -6.44 -7.56
CA PRO A 6 -15.38 -5.72 -6.44
C PRO A 6 -13.87 -5.56 -6.63
N TYR A 7 -13.35 -4.39 -6.24
CA TYR A 7 -11.92 -4.12 -6.34
C TYR A 7 -11.13 -5.05 -5.42
N ARG A 8 -10.39 -6.00 -6.02
CA ARG A 8 -9.53 -6.93 -5.30
C ARG A 8 -8.07 -6.54 -5.45
N GLN A 9 -7.40 -6.31 -4.32
CA GLN A 9 -5.96 -6.05 -4.27
C GLN A 9 -5.15 -7.20 -4.89
N LEU A 10 -4.03 -6.86 -5.52
CA LEU A 10 -3.04 -7.85 -5.96
C LEU A 10 -2.46 -8.56 -4.73
N GLN A 11 -2.46 -9.88 -4.79
CA GLN A 11 -1.85 -10.77 -3.81
C GLN A 11 -0.34 -10.87 -4.02
N PRO A 12 0.44 -11.31 -3.01
CA PRO A 12 1.89 -11.50 -3.15
C PRO A 12 2.27 -12.44 -4.30
N GLU A 13 1.50 -13.51 -4.51
CA GLU A 13 1.74 -14.52 -5.56
C GLU A 13 1.56 -13.90 -6.94
N GLU A 14 0.51 -13.08 -7.11
CA GLU A 14 0.29 -12.36 -8.37
C GLU A 14 1.45 -11.41 -8.67
N ARG A 15 2.05 -10.76 -7.67
CA ARG A 15 3.25 -9.91 -7.87
C ARG A 15 4.48 -10.72 -8.24
N LEU A 16 4.65 -11.92 -7.68
CA LEU A 16 5.72 -12.84 -8.07
C LEU A 16 5.58 -13.24 -9.54
N THR A 17 4.35 -13.58 -9.96
CA THR A 17 4.07 -13.88 -11.37
C THR A 17 4.32 -12.67 -12.28
N ILE A 18 3.89 -11.47 -11.89
CA ILE A 18 4.22 -10.24 -12.65
C ILE A 18 5.73 -10.08 -12.77
N ALA A 19 6.50 -10.30 -11.70
CA ALA A 19 7.96 -10.16 -11.73
C ALA A 19 8.61 -11.16 -12.70
N SER A 20 8.19 -12.43 -12.64
CA SER A 20 8.69 -13.47 -13.56
C SER A 20 8.37 -13.14 -15.02
N LEU A 21 7.13 -12.77 -15.32
CA LEU A 21 6.70 -12.45 -16.69
C LEU A 21 7.33 -11.15 -17.22
N HIS A 22 7.52 -10.16 -16.34
CA HIS A 22 8.20 -8.91 -16.68
C HIS A 22 9.67 -9.15 -17.03
N LEU A 23 10.36 -10.03 -16.28
CA LEU A 23 11.74 -10.44 -16.59
C LEU A 23 11.83 -11.14 -17.95
N GLN A 24 10.80 -11.92 -18.32
CA GLN A 24 10.69 -12.57 -19.63
C GLN A 24 10.30 -11.61 -20.77
N GLY A 25 10.13 -10.31 -20.51
CA GLY A 25 9.74 -9.33 -21.53
C GLY A 25 8.28 -9.45 -22.00
N SER A 26 7.42 -10.12 -21.23
CA SER A 26 5.99 -10.26 -21.59
C SER A 26 5.29 -8.90 -21.63
N SER A 27 4.34 -8.74 -22.55
CA SER A 27 3.51 -7.52 -22.58
C SER A 27 2.55 -7.45 -21.39
N ILE A 28 2.14 -6.23 -21.00
CA ILE A 28 1.13 -6.00 -19.94
C ILE A 28 -0.16 -6.79 -20.21
N ARG A 29 -0.59 -6.86 -21.48
CA ARG A 29 -1.80 -7.61 -21.87
C ARG A 29 -1.63 -9.12 -21.70
N ALA A 30 -0.44 -9.66 -21.95
CA ALA A 30 -0.15 -11.07 -21.73
C ALA A 30 -0.15 -11.41 -20.24
N MET A 31 0.52 -10.60 -19.40
CA MET A 31 0.51 -10.76 -17.95
C MET A 31 -0.91 -10.73 -17.38
N ALA A 32 -1.71 -9.77 -17.83
CA ALA A 32 -3.09 -9.59 -17.38
C ALA A 32 -3.98 -10.80 -17.71
N ARG A 33 -3.80 -11.40 -18.90
CA ARG A 33 -4.50 -12.63 -19.31
C ARG A 33 -4.13 -13.81 -18.41
N ILE A 34 -2.83 -14.01 -18.14
CA ILE A 34 -2.35 -15.10 -17.27
C ILE A 34 -2.92 -14.98 -15.86
N LEU A 35 -2.90 -13.76 -15.31
CA LEU A 35 -3.40 -13.46 -13.97
C LEU A 35 -4.93 -13.38 -13.88
N ARG A 36 -5.64 -13.44 -15.01
CA ARG A 36 -7.08 -13.15 -15.10
C ARG A 36 -7.44 -11.81 -14.44
N ARG A 37 -6.61 -10.78 -14.66
CA ARG A 37 -6.80 -9.41 -14.16
C ARG A 37 -6.97 -8.44 -15.31
N SER A 38 -7.48 -7.25 -15.02
CA SER A 38 -7.52 -6.18 -16.02
C SER A 38 -6.09 -5.72 -16.37
N PRO A 39 -5.79 -5.39 -17.65
CA PRO A 39 -4.51 -4.79 -18.04
C PRO A 39 -4.20 -3.50 -17.28
N ALA A 40 -5.23 -2.74 -16.92
CA ALA A 40 -5.10 -1.53 -16.10
C ALA A 40 -4.63 -1.83 -14.66
N THR A 41 -4.90 -3.01 -14.12
CA THR A 41 -4.37 -3.43 -12.81
C THR A 41 -2.86 -3.65 -12.90
N VAL A 42 -2.39 -4.42 -13.88
CA VAL A 42 -0.96 -4.71 -14.08
C VAL A 42 -0.18 -3.44 -14.42
N SER A 43 -0.72 -2.59 -15.32
CA SER A 43 -0.09 -1.31 -15.66
C SER A 43 0.06 -0.40 -14.44
N ARG A 44 -0.98 -0.28 -13.59
CA ARG A 44 -0.90 0.52 -12.37
C ARG A 44 0.09 -0.04 -11.35
N GLU A 45 0.20 -1.37 -11.25
CA GLU A 45 1.19 -2.02 -10.40
C GLU A 45 2.60 -1.66 -10.84
N LEU A 46 2.95 -1.92 -12.11
CA LEU A 46 4.27 -1.62 -12.66
C LEU A 46 4.60 -0.13 -12.57
N LYS A 47 3.64 0.76 -12.89
CA LYS A 47 3.88 2.21 -12.83
C LYS A 47 4.15 2.71 -11.41
N ARG A 48 3.47 2.15 -10.40
CA ARG A 48 3.54 2.64 -9.01
C ARG A 48 4.64 1.95 -8.20
N ASN A 49 4.93 0.69 -8.48
CA ASN A 49 5.70 -0.17 -7.59
C ASN A 49 6.98 -0.73 -8.25
N SER A 50 7.40 -0.18 -9.38
CA SER A 50 8.75 -0.42 -9.94
C SER A 50 9.79 0.49 -9.29
N SER A 51 11.03 0.00 -9.25
CA SER A 51 12.20 0.78 -8.85
C SER A 51 13.05 1.13 -10.09
N PRO A 52 14.05 2.03 -9.98
CA PRO A 52 14.98 2.31 -11.09
C PRO A 52 15.73 1.07 -11.60
N ALA A 53 15.92 0.05 -10.75
CA ALA A 53 16.53 -1.23 -11.12
C ALA A 53 15.56 -2.20 -11.80
N GLY A 54 14.30 -1.80 -11.99
CA GLY A 54 13.24 -2.62 -12.56
C GLY A 54 12.17 -3.03 -11.55
N TYR A 55 11.35 -3.99 -11.96
CA TYR A 55 10.23 -4.50 -11.16
C TYR A 55 10.59 -5.81 -10.44
N ALA A 56 10.38 -5.85 -9.13
CA ALA A 56 10.54 -7.04 -8.30
C ALA A 56 9.46 -7.07 -7.20
N SER A 57 9.02 -8.28 -6.82
CA SER A 57 7.85 -8.45 -5.92
C SER A 57 8.06 -7.84 -4.53
N VAL A 58 9.24 -8.05 -3.91
CA VAL A 58 9.53 -7.55 -2.56
C VAL A 58 9.61 -6.02 -2.51
N PRO A 59 10.40 -5.34 -3.38
CA PRO A 59 10.37 -3.88 -3.47
C PRO A 59 8.98 -3.33 -3.78
N ALA A 60 8.21 -4.02 -4.64
CA ALA A 60 6.87 -3.59 -5.00
C ALA A 60 5.92 -3.58 -3.80
N GLU A 61 5.96 -4.61 -2.95
CA GLU A 61 5.16 -4.65 -1.71
C GLU A 61 5.61 -3.56 -0.73
N ALA A 62 6.92 -3.33 -0.59
CA ALA A 62 7.45 -2.28 0.28
C ALA A 62 6.99 -0.87 -0.16
N LEU A 63 7.04 -0.57 -1.46
CA LEU A 63 6.55 0.69 -2.02
C LEU A 63 5.04 0.85 -1.83
N ARG A 64 4.28 -0.25 -2.02
CA ARG A 64 2.85 -0.29 -1.75
C ARG A 64 2.56 -0.02 -0.27
N ALA A 65 3.28 -0.64 0.65
CA ALA A 65 3.09 -0.48 2.08
C ALA A 65 3.44 0.95 2.54
N SER A 66 4.58 1.48 2.08
CA SER A 66 5.01 2.86 2.33
C SER A 66 3.95 3.86 1.87
N ARG A 67 3.45 3.75 0.63
CA ARG A 67 2.42 4.64 0.12
C ARG A 67 1.11 4.57 0.91
N ARG A 68 0.71 3.37 1.35
CA ARG A 68 -0.47 3.22 2.23
C ARG A 68 -0.24 3.85 3.60
N GLY A 69 0.98 3.74 4.15
CA GLY A 69 1.37 4.39 5.38
C GLY A 69 1.33 5.91 5.27
N ALA A 70 1.93 6.46 4.21
CA ALA A 70 1.96 7.90 3.97
C ALA A 70 0.58 8.52 3.74
N GLY A 71 -0.36 7.77 3.17
CA GLY A 71 -1.74 8.21 2.98
C GLY A 71 -2.61 8.12 4.25
N ARG A 72 -2.15 7.48 5.32
CA ARG A 72 -2.90 7.41 6.58
C ARG A 72 -2.70 8.71 7.35
N ARG A 73 -3.78 9.20 7.96
CA ARG A 73 -3.70 10.29 8.93
C ARG A 73 -2.79 9.84 10.09
N ALA A 74 -2.00 10.77 10.61
CA ALA A 74 -1.26 10.54 11.83
C ALA A 74 -2.21 10.07 12.93
N THR A 75 -1.73 9.16 13.78
CA THR A 75 -2.47 8.74 14.97
C THR A 75 -2.74 9.95 15.85
N LYS A 76 -3.92 10.00 16.50
CA LYS A 76 -4.31 11.13 17.38
C LYS A 76 -3.23 11.47 18.41
N LEU A 77 -2.58 10.43 18.94
CA LEU A 77 -1.48 10.51 19.90
C LEU A 77 -0.16 10.11 19.24
N CYS A 78 0.20 10.73 18.11
CA CYS A 78 1.57 10.58 17.61
C CYS A 78 2.53 11.29 18.56
N LEU A 79 3.72 10.70 18.82
CA LEU A 79 4.67 11.21 19.81
C LEU A 79 5.13 12.66 19.54
N GLN A 80 5.15 13.06 18.27
CA GLN A 80 5.51 14.41 17.83
C GLN A 80 4.29 15.32 17.69
N GLY A 81 3.10 14.84 18.05
CA GLY A 81 1.83 15.54 17.89
C GLY A 81 1.53 16.44 19.09
N VAL A 82 0.85 17.54 18.82
CA VAL A 82 0.45 18.51 19.87
C VAL A 82 -0.41 17.83 20.95
N CYS A 83 -1.35 16.97 20.55
CA CYS A 83 -2.20 16.23 21.49
C CYS A 83 -1.38 15.36 22.46
N TRP A 84 -0.28 14.76 22.02
CA TRP A 84 0.56 13.94 22.91
C TRP A 84 1.17 14.78 24.05
N ARG A 85 1.65 15.98 23.73
CA ARG A 85 2.20 16.91 24.73
C ARG A 85 1.11 17.38 25.70
N ILE A 86 -0.08 17.70 25.19
CA ILE A 86 -1.22 18.09 26.04
C ILE A 86 -1.59 16.98 27.01
N VAL A 87 -1.71 15.73 26.53
CA VAL A 87 -2.02 14.58 27.38
C VAL A 87 -0.98 14.40 28.48
N LEU A 88 0.32 14.52 28.15
CA LEU A 88 1.39 14.43 29.16
C LEU A 88 1.27 15.55 30.22
N THR A 89 1.02 16.78 29.81
CA THR A 89 0.83 17.91 30.74
C THR A 89 -0.39 17.70 31.66
N LEU A 90 -1.52 17.21 31.13
CA LEU A 90 -2.70 16.93 31.95
C LEU A 90 -2.47 15.77 32.94
N LEU A 91 -1.72 14.75 32.52
CA LEU A 91 -1.29 13.66 33.40
C LEU A 91 -0.35 14.14 34.52
N GLU A 92 0.58 15.05 34.21
CA GLU A 92 1.43 15.71 35.22
C GLU A 92 0.60 16.48 36.25
N TRP A 93 -0.51 17.08 35.82
CA TRP A 93 -1.49 17.75 36.70
C TRP A 93 -2.42 16.80 37.44
N ARG A 94 -2.16 15.48 37.40
CA ARG A 94 -2.94 14.43 38.08
C ARG A 94 -4.38 14.31 37.61
N TRP A 95 -4.68 14.72 36.38
CA TRP A 95 -6.00 14.46 35.79
C TRP A 95 -6.17 12.96 35.54
N SER A 96 -7.37 12.44 35.83
CA SER A 96 -7.68 11.05 35.53
C SER A 96 -7.84 10.84 34.02
N PRO A 97 -7.56 9.63 33.49
CA PRO A 97 -7.73 9.34 32.06
C PRO A 97 -9.13 9.64 31.51
N GLN A 98 -10.17 9.57 32.33
CA GLN A 98 -11.55 9.89 31.95
C GLN A 98 -11.79 11.41 31.78
N GLN A 99 -10.91 12.24 32.34
CA GLN A 99 -10.96 13.71 32.23
C GLN A 99 -10.09 14.25 31.09
N ILE A 100 -9.31 13.40 30.43
CA ILE A 100 -8.41 13.72 29.30
C ILE A 100 -9.06 13.28 27.99
#